data_AF-A0A3S4LI94-F1
#
_entry.id   AF-A0A3S4LI94-F1
#
_cell.length_a   1.000
_cell.length_b   1.000
_cell.length_c   1.000
_cell.angle_alpha   90.00
_cell.angle_beta   90.00
_cell.angle_gamma   90.00
#
_symmetry.space_group_name_H-M   'P 1'
#
loop_
_entity.id
_entity.type
_entity.pdbx_description
1 polymer ?
#
loop_
_entity_poly.entity_id
_entity_poly.type
_entity_poly.pdbx_seq_one_letter_code
_entity_poly.pdbx_strand_id
1 'polypeptide(L)'
;MAGPRRQTLAQVKREDVLDYRRFLASPHPAEQWLGPARPRSHPDWKPFSKPLSPASVEHSLTVLGALFAYLNDAGYLNGNPFKLLRRRGARKSAQEIERFLDADCWRHLQATLNGLPRGSDREIRHAERALWLFTLLYLTGARRAEAATARACDLVRRNGNWWWHVVGKGGVSARIPLSDELMDALAAIG
;
A
#
# COMPACT_ATOMS: atom_id res chain seq x y z
N MET A 1 11.45 26.06 -4.83
CA MET A 1 12.13 26.30 -6.12
C MET A 1 11.16 25.99 -7.24
N ALA A 2 10.70 27.01 -7.97
CA ALA A 2 9.98 26.81 -9.22
C ALA A 2 10.96 26.26 -10.27
N GLY A 3 10.51 25.34 -11.14
CA GLY A 3 11.30 24.92 -12.29
C GLY A 3 11.65 26.10 -13.20
N PRO A 4 12.60 25.93 -14.14
CA PRO A 4 13.08 27.02 -15.00
C PRO A 4 11.95 27.66 -15.85
N ARG A 5 10.85 26.93 -16.08
CA ARG A 5 9.65 27.46 -16.74
C ARG A 5 8.72 28.06 -15.69
N ARG A 6 8.63 29.40 -15.63
CA ARG A 6 7.62 30.14 -14.83
C ARG A 6 6.24 30.04 -15.48
N GLN A 7 5.68 28.83 -15.54
CA GLN A 7 4.37 28.56 -16.13
C GLN A 7 3.31 28.39 -15.04
N THR A 8 2.08 28.81 -15.37
CA THR A 8 0.89 28.52 -14.58
C THR A 8 0.31 27.16 -14.96
N LEU A 9 -0.55 26.59 -14.11
CA LEU A 9 -1.22 25.31 -14.40
C LEU A 9 -2.07 25.39 -15.69
N ALA A 10 -2.64 26.55 -16.00
CA ALA A 10 -3.42 26.78 -17.22
C ALA A 10 -2.60 26.75 -18.52
N GLN A 11 -1.28 26.93 -18.41
CA GLN A 11 -0.37 26.93 -19.56
C GLN A 11 0.25 25.56 -19.83
N VAL A 12 0.03 24.57 -18.98
CA VAL A 12 0.61 23.23 -19.13
C VAL A 12 0.04 22.55 -20.37
N LYS A 13 0.93 22.17 -21.28
CA LYS A 13 0.58 21.45 -22.51
C LYS A 13 0.99 19.98 -22.42
N ARG A 14 0.63 19.22 -23.45
CA ARG A 14 0.98 17.80 -23.57
C ARG A 14 2.50 17.59 -23.52
N GLU A 15 3.25 18.48 -24.15
CA GLU A 15 4.71 18.42 -24.24
C GLU A 15 5.34 18.56 -22.85
N ASP A 16 4.81 19.47 -22.00
CA ASP A 16 5.26 19.64 -20.62
C ASP A 16 5.01 18.37 -19.79
N VAL A 17 3.91 17.66 -20.04
CA VAL A 17 3.64 16.38 -19.36
C VAL A 17 4.62 15.29 -19.79
N LEU A 18 4.99 15.24 -21.08
CA LEU A 18 5.99 14.30 -21.59
C LEU A 18 7.38 14.61 -21.04
N ASP A 19 7.76 15.89 -20.97
CA ASP A 19 9.01 16.34 -20.37
C ASP A 19 9.04 16.00 -18.88
N TYR A 20 7.94 16.25 -18.15
CA TYR A 20 7.83 15.92 -16.73
C TYR A 20 7.92 14.41 -16.48
N ARG A 21 7.30 13.58 -17.33
CA ARG A 21 7.43 12.12 -17.26
C ARG A 21 8.88 11.67 -17.38
N ARG A 22 9.62 12.22 -18.35
CA ARG A 22 11.06 11.93 -18.53
C ARG A 22 11.86 12.40 -17.33
N PHE A 23 11.58 13.60 -16.84
CA PHE A 23 12.22 14.17 -15.66
C PHE A 23 12.01 13.29 -14.42
N LEU A 24 10.80 12.77 -14.16
CA LEU A 24 10.58 11.87 -13.02
C LEU A 24 11.39 10.56 -13.13
N ALA A 25 11.53 10.04 -14.35
CA ALA A 25 12.31 8.82 -14.62
C ALA A 25 13.83 9.07 -14.61
N SER A 26 14.27 10.31 -14.84
CA SER A 26 15.67 10.71 -14.85
C SER A 26 15.81 12.21 -14.52
N PRO A 27 15.80 12.60 -13.24
CA PRO A 27 15.88 14.01 -12.86
C PRO A 27 17.24 14.61 -13.22
N HIS A 28 17.24 15.74 -13.92
CA HIS A 28 18.46 16.42 -14.37
C HIS A 28 18.38 17.94 -14.15
N PRO A 29 19.45 18.60 -13.69
CA PRO A 29 20.72 18.02 -13.21
C PRO A 29 20.56 17.23 -11.90
N ALA A 30 21.23 16.09 -11.76
CA ALA A 30 20.99 15.14 -10.68
C ALA A 30 21.24 15.78 -9.29
N GLU A 31 22.30 16.57 -9.15
CA GLU A 31 22.69 17.30 -7.95
C GLU A 31 21.63 18.28 -7.43
N GLN A 32 20.73 18.75 -8.30
CA GLN A 32 19.65 19.64 -7.90
C GLN A 32 18.45 18.88 -7.33
N TRP A 33 18.20 17.66 -7.80
CA TRP A 33 16.94 16.94 -7.59
C TRP A 33 17.07 15.65 -6.78
N LEU A 34 18.27 15.07 -6.75
CA LEU A 34 18.60 13.81 -6.09
C LEU A 34 19.49 14.06 -4.87
N GLY A 35 19.20 13.40 -3.75
CA GLY A 35 20.03 13.42 -2.55
C GLY A 35 19.52 12.49 -1.45
N PRO A 36 20.29 12.27 -0.37
CA PRO A 36 19.85 11.40 0.72
C PRO A 36 18.53 11.89 1.34
N ALA A 37 17.78 10.96 1.94
CA ALA A 37 16.52 11.29 2.60
C ALA A 37 16.78 12.24 3.78
N ARG A 38 16.19 13.44 3.71
CA ARG A 38 16.30 14.49 4.73
C ARG A 38 14.92 15.09 5.01
N PRO A 39 14.70 15.73 6.18
CA PRO A 39 13.51 16.54 6.42
C PRO A 39 13.42 17.70 5.43
N ARG A 40 12.20 18.15 5.08
CA ARG A 40 12.00 19.25 4.10
C ARG A 40 12.59 20.60 4.56
N SER A 41 12.76 20.78 5.87
CA SER A 41 13.37 21.98 6.46
C SER A 41 14.90 21.98 6.38
N HIS A 42 15.53 20.84 6.04
CA HIS A 42 16.98 20.75 5.97
C HIS A 42 17.51 21.48 4.72
N PRO A 43 18.63 22.22 4.80
CA PRO A 43 19.17 22.99 3.67
C PRO A 43 19.49 22.10 2.45
N ASP A 44 20.11 20.94 2.67
CA ASP A 44 20.41 19.97 1.61
C ASP A 44 19.23 19.05 1.23
N TRP A 45 17.99 19.41 1.57
CA TRP A 45 16.84 18.60 1.18
C TRP A 45 16.68 18.56 -0.34
N LYS A 46 16.40 17.36 -0.85
CA LYS A 46 16.12 17.13 -2.27
C LYS A 46 14.79 16.40 -2.44
N PRO A 47 14.03 16.66 -3.52
CA PRO A 47 12.73 16.04 -3.72
C PRO A 47 12.76 14.51 -3.87
N PHE A 48 13.87 13.96 -4.37
CA PHE A 48 14.00 12.54 -4.64
C PHE A 48 15.29 11.99 -4.04
N SER A 49 15.25 10.73 -3.58
CA SER A 49 16.46 10.00 -3.19
C SER A 49 17.09 9.22 -4.32
N LYS A 50 16.29 8.91 -5.33
CA LYS A 50 16.66 8.24 -6.58
C LYS A 50 15.60 8.55 -7.63
N PRO A 51 15.87 8.30 -8.92
CA PRO A 51 14.84 8.38 -9.95
C PRO A 51 13.65 7.48 -9.63
N LEU A 52 12.45 7.88 -10.06
CA LEU A 52 11.23 7.11 -9.77
C LEU A 52 11.22 5.82 -10.59
N SER A 53 10.69 4.74 -10.00
CA SER A 53 10.41 3.52 -10.76
C SER A 53 9.32 3.77 -11.82
N PRO A 54 9.26 2.99 -12.90
CA PRO A 54 8.23 3.14 -13.92
C PRO A 54 6.80 3.17 -13.35
N ALA A 55 6.51 2.33 -12.35
CA ALA A 55 5.21 2.30 -11.68
C ALA A 55 4.93 3.61 -10.90
N SER A 56 5.92 4.16 -10.20
CA SER A 56 5.78 5.43 -9.47
C SER A 56 5.61 6.63 -10.41
N VAL A 57 6.26 6.61 -11.58
CA VAL A 57 6.07 7.63 -12.63
C VAL A 57 4.62 7.60 -13.13
N GLU A 58 4.11 6.45 -13.54
CA GLU A 58 2.72 6.31 -14.01
C GLU A 58 1.70 6.69 -12.95
N HIS A 59 1.96 6.32 -11.68
CA HIS A 59 1.10 6.72 -10.56
C HIS A 59 1.09 8.25 -10.38
N SER A 60 2.24 8.90 -10.43
CA SER A 60 2.35 10.36 -10.32
C SER A 60 1.55 11.07 -11.44
N LEU A 61 1.66 10.58 -12.68
CA LEU A 61 0.89 11.12 -13.81
C LEU A 61 -0.62 10.88 -13.66
N THR A 62 -1.02 9.76 -13.05
CA THR A 62 -2.43 9.47 -12.76
C THR A 62 -2.99 10.46 -11.74
N VAL A 63 -2.25 10.75 -10.67
CA VAL A 63 -2.64 11.73 -9.64
C VAL A 63 -2.77 13.12 -10.25
N LEU A 64 -1.77 13.54 -11.04
CA LEU A 64 -1.82 14.84 -11.72
C LEU A 64 -2.96 14.90 -12.74
N GLY A 65 -3.23 13.83 -13.48
CA GLY A 65 -4.36 13.76 -14.39
C GLY A 65 -5.71 13.91 -13.68
N ALA A 66 -5.86 13.36 -12.47
CA ALA A 66 -7.05 13.54 -11.65
C ALA A 66 -7.17 14.98 -11.11
N LEU A 67 -6.07 15.60 -10.69
CA LEU A 67 -6.04 17.02 -10.30
C LEU A 67 -6.49 17.93 -11.45
N PHE A 68 -5.96 17.74 -12.66
CA PHE A 68 -6.36 18.53 -13.83
C PHE A 68 -7.80 18.25 -14.26
N ALA A 69 -8.31 17.03 -14.06
CA ALA A 69 -9.72 16.72 -14.28
C ALA A 69 -10.60 17.53 -13.32
N TYR A 70 -10.29 17.49 -12.02
CA TYR A 70 -11.00 18.29 -11.01
C TYR A 70 -10.98 19.78 -11.33
N LEU A 71 -9.81 20.35 -11.63
CA LEU A 71 -9.69 21.79 -11.92
C LEU A 71 -10.44 22.20 -13.18
N ASN A 72 -10.46 21.33 -14.20
CA ASN A 72 -11.27 21.54 -15.39
C ASN A 72 -12.77 21.50 -15.08
N ASP A 73 -13.22 20.49 -14.34
CA ASP A 73 -14.64 20.30 -14.01
C ASP A 73 -15.16 21.41 -13.07
N ALA A 74 -14.30 21.97 -12.23
CA ALA A 74 -14.57 23.14 -11.41
C ALA A 74 -14.45 24.48 -12.17
N GLY A 75 -14.14 24.47 -13.46
CA GLY A 75 -14.09 25.68 -14.31
C GLY A 75 -12.81 26.52 -14.21
N TYR A 76 -11.78 26.05 -13.49
CA TYR A 76 -10.50 26.76 -13.37
C TYR A 76 -9.61 26.60 -14.60
N LEU A 77 -9.78 25.50 -15.35
CA LEU A 77 -8.98 25.17 -16.52
C LEU A 77 -9.89 24.84 -17.71
N ASN A 78 -9.40 25.10 -18.92
CA ASN A 78 -10.12 24.84 -20.17
C ASN A 78 -9.78 23.47 -20.79
N GLY A 79 -9.03 22.62 -20.08
CA GLY A 79 -8.64 21.31 -20.57
C GLY A 79 -7.74 20.53 -19.62
N ASN A 80 -7.53 19.25 -19.95
CA ASN A 80 -6.66 18.35 -19.21
C ASN A 80 -5.58 17.74 -20.13
N PRO A 81 -4.31 18.19 -20.04
CA PRO A 81 -3.22 17.73 -20.90
C PRO A 81 -2.83 16.25 -20.63
N PHE A 82 -3.26 15.67 -19.52
CA PHE A 82 -2.99 14.27 -19.15
C PHE A 82 -3.95 13.28 -19.82
N LYS A 83 -5.12 13.73 -20.34
CA LYS A 83 -6.13 12.83 -20.93
C LYS A 83 -5.56 11.95 -22.06
N LEU A 84 -4.62 12.47 -22.84
CA LEU A 84 -4.03 11.78 -23.99
C LEU A 84 -2.83 10.87 -23.64
N LEU A 85 -2.32 10.91 -22.40
CA LEU A 85 -1.26 9.99 -21.97
C LEU A 85 -1.76 8.60 -21.61
N ARG A 86 -3.07 8.45 -21.40
CA ARG A 86 -3.68 7.16 -21.09
C ARG A 86 -3.62 6.27 -22.34
N ARG A 87 -2.50 5.56 -22.53
CA ARG A 87 -2.44 4.42 -23.44
C ARG A 87 -3.63 3.53 -23.11
N ARG A 88 -4.43 3.17 -24.13
CA ARG A 88 -5.41 2.07 -24.04
C ARG A 88 -4.69 0.94 -23.33
N GLY A 89 -5.17 0.60 -22.13
CA GLY A 89 -4.40 -0.12 -21.13
C GLY A 89 -3.74 -1.32 -21.79
N ALA A 90 -2.41 -1.37 -21.71
CA ALA A 90 -1.79 -2.69 -21.67
C ALA A 90 -2.57 -3.41 -20.58
N ARG A 91 -3.30 -4.47 -20.94
CA ARG A 91 -3.89 -5.38 -19.96
C ARG A 91 -2.78 -5.53 -18.93
N LYS A 92 -3.05 -5.12 -17.68
CA LYS A 92 -2.17 -5.53 -16.60
C LYS A 92 -2.13 -7.04 -16.78
N SER A 93 -1.02 -7.58 -17.29
CA SER A 93 -0.79 -9.01 -17.18
C SER A 93 -1.05 -9.28 -15.71
N ALA A 94 -1.86 -10.31 -15.42
CA ALA A 94 -2.11 -10.71 -14.05
C ALA A 94 -0.76 -10.63 -13.34
N GLN A 95 -0.65 -9.70 -12.41
CA GLN A 95 0.63 -9.38 -11.79
C GLN A 95 1.05 -10.69 -11.15
N GLU A 96 2.02 -11.36 -11.75
CA GLU A 96 2.42 -12.69 -11.34
C GLU A 96 2.81 -12.52 -9.87
N ILE A 97 2.15 -13.28 -9.00
CA ILE A 97 2.40 -13.19 -7.56
C ILE A 97 3.78 -13.80 -7.35
N GLU A 98 4.82 -13.00 -7.57
CA GLU A 98 6.23 -13.42 -7.48
C GLU A 98 6.64 -13.72 -6.03
N ARG A 99 5.84 -13.29 -5.05
CA ARG A 99 6.13 -13.44 -3.62
C ARG A 99 4.92 -14.00 -2.89
N PHE A 100 4.98 -15.28 -2.59
CA PHE A 100 4.05 -15.97 -1.70
C PHE A 100 4.85 -16.69 -0.61
N LEU A 101 4.19 -17.01 0.50
CA LEU A 101 4.76 -17.88 1.53
C LEU A 101 4.61 -19.32 1.03
N ASP A 102 5.67 -19.91 0.52
CA ASP A 102 5.72 -21.34 0.29
C ASP A 102 5.78 -22.11 1.62
N ALA A 103 5.67 -23.44 1.54
CA ALA A 103 5.66 -24.29 2.72
C ALA A 103 6.95 -24.17 3.56
N ASP A 104 8.09 -23.89 2.92
CA ASP A 104 9.40 -23.80 3.57
C ASP A 104 9.52 -22.48 4.33
N CYS A 105 9.12 -21.37 3.70
CA CYS A 105 9.00 -20.06 4.33
C CYS A 105 8.02 -20.10 5.50
N TRP A 106 6.89 -20.81 5.36
CA TRP A 106 5.92 -20.97 6.44
C TRP A 106 6.52 -21.73 7.63
N ARG A 107 7.19 -22.87 7.38
CA ARG A 107 7.88 -23.62 8.45
C ARG A 107 8.96 -22.79 9.14
N HIS A 108 9.73 -22.02 8.37
CA HIS A 108 10.73 -21.11 8.93
C HIS A 108 10.09 -20.07 9.84
N LEU A 109 9.00 -19.43 9.39
CA LEU A 109 8.25 -18.46 10.15
C LEU A 109 7.68 -19.07 11.44
N GLN A 110 7.11 -20.28 11.39
CA GLN A 110 6.65 -21.00 12.58
C GLN A 110 7.80 -21.25 13.56
N ALA A 111 8.97 -21.68 13.09
CA ALA A 111 10.15 -21.88 13.93
C ALA A 111 10.61 -20.56 14.60
N THR A 112 10.62 -19.46 13.85
CA THR A 112 10.94 -18.13 14.39
C THR A 112 9.94 -17.71 15.48
N LEU A 113 8.65 -17.87 15.23
CA LEU A 113 7.60 -17.49 16.20
C LEU A 113 7.65 -18.35 17.47
N ASN A 114 7.96 -19.64 17.33
CA ASN A 114 8.15 -20.54 18.47
C ASN A 114 9.40 -20.21 19.29
N GLY A 115 10.42 -19.60 18.67
CA GLY A 115 11.64 -19.15 19.33
C GLY A 115 11.57 -17.77 19.99
N LEU A 116 10.41 -17.10 19.98
CA LEU A 116 10.26 -15.80 20.64
C LEU A 116 10.48 -15.91 22.17
N PRO A 117 11.07 -14.89 22.82
CA PRO A 117 11.28 -14.90 24.27
C PRO A 117 10.00 -15.15 25.06
N ARG A 118 10.12 -15.83 26.20
CA ARG A 118 9.01 -16.16 27.12
C ARG A 118 9.39 -15.99 28.59
N GLY A 119 10.39 -15.14 28.88
CA GLY A 119 10.93 -14.95 30.23
C GLY A 119 10.03 -14.11 31.15
N SER A 120 9.06 -13.39 30.60
CA SER A 120 8.10 -12.55 31.33
C SER A 120 6.70 -12.66 30.75
N ASP A 121 5.68 -12.33 31.54
CA ASP A 121 4.27 -12.31 31.10
C ASP A 121 4.04 -11.39 29.89
N ARG A 122 4.85 -10.34 29.76
CA ARG A 122 4.79 -9.44 28.60
C ARG A 122 5.29 -10.14 27.34
N GLU A 123 6.39 -10.88 27.46
CA GLU A 123 6.99 -11.62 26.34
C GLU A 123 6.13 -12.81 25.94
N ILE A 124 5.56 -13.55 26.91
CA ILE A 124 4.61 -14.65 26.66
C ILE A 124 3.41 -14.14 25.85
N ARG A 125 2.74 -13.09 26.32
CA ARG A 125 1.61 -12.47 25.60
C ARG A 125 2.00 -11.91 24.24
N HIS A 126 3.24 -11.47 24.06
CA HIS A 126 3.72 -11.03 22.76
C HIS A 126 3.89 -12.21 21.79
N ALA A 127 4.52 -13.31 22.25
CA ALA A 127 4.72 -14.51 21.45
C ALA A 127 3.39 -15.14 21.03
N GLU A 128 2.42 -15.25 21.94
CA GLU A 128 1.09 -15.81 21.65
C GLU A 128 0.30 -14.94 20.67
N ARG A 129 0.30 -13.61 20.85
CA ARG A 129 -0.30 -12.68 19.89
C ARG A 129 0.32 -12.78 18.51
N ALA A 130 1.65 -12.90 18.43
CA ALA A 130 2.36 -13.03 17.16
C ALA A 130 1.97 -14.33 16.47
N LEU A 131 2.04 -15.48 17.17
CA LEU A 131 1.62 -16.78 16.66
C LEU A 131 0.18 -16.75 16.14
N TRP A 132 -0.73 -16.21 16.93
CA TRP A 132 -2.14 -16.12 16.56
C TRP A 132 -2.37 -15.24 15.33
N LEU A 133 -1.78 -14.04 15.30
CA LEU A 133 -1.95 -13.10 14.19
C LEU A 133 -1.40 -13.65 12.87
N PHE A 134 -0.22 -14.27 12.89
CA PHE A 134 0.37 -14.87 11.68
C PHE A 134 -0.44 -16.08 11.21
N THR A 135 -0.95 -16.90 12.13
CA THR A 135 -1.83 -18.03 11.80
C THR A 135 -3.15 -17.55 11.19
N LEU A 136 -3.78 -16.53 11.78
CA LEU A 136 -4.98 -15.90 11.22
C LEU A 136 -4.73 -15.42 9.78
N LEU A 137 -3.68 -14.62 9.57
CA LEU A 137 -3.38 -14.04 8.25
C LEU A 137 -3.06 -15.13 7.21
N TYR A 138 -2.36 -16.18 7.61
CA TYR A 138 -2.02 -17.29 6.73
C TYR A 138 -3.25 -18.11 6.32
N LEU A 139 -4.12 -18.47 7.28
CA LEU A 139 -5.30 -19.30 7.00
C LEU A 139 -6.41 -18.55 6.26
N THR A 140 -6.58 -17.26 6.55
CA THR A 140 -7.71 -16.48 6.02
C THR A 140 -7.37 -15.72 4.74
N GLY A 141 -6.09 -15.44 4.49
CA GLY A 141 -5.66 -14.51 3.45
C GLY A 141 -6.20 -13.08 3.64
N ALA A 142 -6.67 -12.73 4.84
CA ALA A 142 -7.23 -11.42 5.13
C ALA A 142 -6.16 -10.33 4.99
N ARG A 143 -6.59 -9.13 4.58
CA ARG A 143 -5.67 -7.99 4.52
C ARG A 143 -5.30 -7.58 5.94
N ARG A 144 -4.04 -7.18 6.12
CA ARG A 144 -3.54 -6.60 7.39
C ARG A 144 -4.45 -5.51 7.96
N ALA A 145 -5.01 -4.65 7.10
CA ALA A 145 -5.93 -3.60 7.54
C ALA A 145 -7.26 -4.15 8.07
N GLU A 146 -7.80 -5.19 7.45
CA GLU A 146 -9.04 -5.86 7.88
C GLU A 146 -8.83 -6.47 9.27
N ALA A 147 -7.73 -7.21 9.46
CA ALA A 147 -7.36 -7.78 10.76
C ALA A 147 -7.12 -6.73 11.85
N ALA A 148 -6.47 -5.61 11.51
CA ALA A 148 -6.17 -4.54 12.46
C ALA A 148 -7.41 -3.78 12.95
N THR A 149 -8.47 -3.73 12.14
CA THR A 149 -9.73 -3.07 12.50
C THR A 149 -10.79 -4.01 13.08
N ALA A 150 -10.51 -5.32 13.10
CA ALA A 150 -11.43 -6.34 13.57
C ALA A 150 -11.74 -6.14 15.07
N ARG A 151 -13.01 -6.37 15.42
CA ARG A 151 -13.50 -6.34 16.79
C ARG A 151 -14.04 -7.71 17.17
N ALA A 152 -14.12 -7.98 18.47
CA ALA A 152 -14.71 -9.23 18.96
C ALA A 152 -16.16 -9.44 18.48
N CYS A 153 -16.93 -8.37 18.30
CA CYS A 153 -18.30 -8.45 17.75
C CYS A 153 -18.37 -8.90 16.29
N ASP A 154 -17.25 -8.86 15.56
CA ASP A 154 -17.17 -9.33 14.17
C ASP A 154 -16.96 -10.86 14.11
N LEU A 155 -16.67 -11.50 15.24
CA LEU A 155 -16.46 -12.94 15.37
C LEU A 155 -17.76 -13.58 15.88
N VAL A 156 -18.38 -14.42 15.06
CA VAL A 156 -19.70 -14.98 15.34
C VAL A 156 -19.68 -16.49 15.14
N ARG A 157 -20.21 -17.22 16.13
CA ARG A 157 -20.46 -18.66 16.00
C ARG A 157 -21.83 -18.91 15.38
N ARG A 158 -21.90 -19.66 14.28
CA ARG A 158 -23.13 -20.06 13.59
C ARG A 158 -23.07 -21.51 13.16
N ASN A 159 -24.09 -22.29 13.51
CA ASN A 159 -24.18 -23.72 13.19
C ASN A 159 -22.93 -24.50 13.63
N GLY A 160 -22.42 -24.21 14.83
CA GLY A 160 -21.21 -24.82 15.38
C GLY A 160 -19.89 -24.18 14.93
N ASN A 161 -19.87 -23.50 13.79
CA ASN A 161 -18.63 -22.97 13.18
C ASN A 161 -18.41 -21.48 13.49
N TRP A 162 -17.15 -21.06 13.59
CA TRP A 162 -16.79 -19.66 13.72
C TRP A 162 -16.67 -18.94 12.39
N TRP A 163 -17.14 -17.70 12.37
CA TRP A 163 -17.12 -16.82 11.22
C TRP A 163 -16.60 -15.45 11.61
N TRP A 164 -15.69 -14.91 10.82
CA TRP A 164 -15.27 -13.52 10.89
C TRP A 164 -15.96 -12.70 9.80
N HIS A 165 -16.70 -11.68 10.21
CA HIS A 165 -17.34 -10.74 9.32
C HIS A 165 -16.38 -9.60 8.97
N VAL A 166 -16.09 -9.43 7.68
CA VAL A 166 -15.14 -8.43 7.18
C VAL A 166 -15.84 -7.51 6.20
N VAL A 167 -15.60 -6.20 6.31
CA VAL A 167 -16.05 -5.22 5.31
C VAL A 167 -14.84 -4.80 4.47
N GLY A 168 -14.83 -5.28 3.23
CA GLY A 168 -13.74 -5.03 2.29
C GLY A 168 -13.86 -3.68 1.56
N LYS A 169 -12.94 -3.49 0.61
CA LYS A 169 -12.91 -2.28 -0.24
C LYS A 169 -14.24 -2.11 -1.00
N GLY A 170 -14.82 -0.91 -0.92
CA GLY A 170 -16.11 -0.59 -1.54
C GLY A 170 -17.33 -0.90 -0.68
N GLY A 171 -17.15 -1.23 0.60
CA GLY A 171 -18.26 -1.52 1.52
C GLY A 171 -18.84 -2.93 1.36
N VAL A 172 -18.17 -3.81 0.61
CA VAL A 172 -18.63 -5.18 0.37
C VAL A 172 -18.33 -6.04 1.59
N SER A 173 -19.37 -6.60 2.20
CA SER A 173 -19.24 -7.52 3.32
C SER A 173 -18.92 -8.94 2.85
N ALA A 174 -18.00 -9.60 3.56
CA ALA A 174 -17.62 -10.98 3.36
C ALA A 174 -17.59 -11.72 4.71
N ARG A 175 -17.70 -13.05 4.66
CA ARG A 175 -17.57 -13.92 5.83
C ARG A 175 -16.44 -14.91 5.59
N ILE A 176 -15.51 -14.95 6.52
CA ILE A 176 -14.35 -15.83 6.48
C ILE A 176 -14.53 -16.90 7.57
N PRO A 177 -14.44 -18.20 7.25
CA PRO A 177 -14.50 -19.24 8.27
C PRO A 177 -13.23 -19.20 9.14
N LEU A 178 -13.40 -19.41 10.44
CA LEU A 178 -12.30 -19.59 11.40
C LEU A 178 -12.41 -20.97 12.04
N SER A 179 -11.27 -21.58 12.38
CA SER A 179 -11.24 -22.87 13.08
C SER A 179 -11.44 -22.67 14.59
N ASP A 180 -11.89 -23.72 15.27
CA ASP A 180 -12.06 -23.70 16.73
C ASP A 180 -10.70 -23.50 17.42
N GLU A 181 -9.62 -24.13 16.94
CA GLU A 181 -8.28 -24.00 17.52
C GLU A 181 -7.75 -22.57 17.47
N LEU A 182 -8.05 -21.83 16.39
CA LEU A 182 -7.67 -20.43 16.27
C LEU A 182 -8.44 -19.56 17.27
N MET A 183 -9.71 -19.89 17.53
CA MET A 183 -10.54 -19.14 18.47
C MET A 183 -10.22 -19.48 19.93
N ASP A 184 -9.88 -20.73 20.22
CA ASP A 184 -9.38 -21.15 21.54
C ASP A 184 -8.06 -20.45 21.86
N ALA A 185 -7.15 -20.38 20.87
CA ALA A 185 -5.90 -19.62 21.01
C ALA A 185 -6.14 -18.12 21.22
N LEU A 186 -7.18 -17.53 20.62
CA LEU A 186 -7.55 -16.13 20.87
C LEU A 186 -8.01 -15.93 22.32
N ALA A 187 -8.79 -16.86 22.86
CA ALA A 187 -9.29 -16.79 24.23
C ALA A 187 -8.15 -16.89 25.26
N ALA A 188 -7.10 -17.66 24.97
CA ALA A 188 -5.93 -17.82 25.83
C ALA A 188 -5.03 -16.57 25.90
N ILE A 189 -5.12 -15.65 24.92
CA ILE A 189 -4.30 -14.44 24.84
C ILE A 189 -4.81 -13.31 25.76
N GLY A 190 -6.06 -13.40 26.20
CA GLY A 190 -6.81 -12.38 26.95
C GLY A 190 -6.40 -12.23 28.41
#